data_AF-A0A968JM76-F1
#
_entry.id   AF-A0A968JM76-F1
#
_cell.length_a   1.000
_cell.length_b   1.000
_cell.length_c   1.000
_cell.angle_alpha   90.00
_cell.angle_beta   90.00
_cell.angle_gamma   90.00
#
_symmetry.space_group_name_H-M   'P 1'
#
loop_
_entity.id
_entity.type
_entity.pdbx_description
1 polymer ?
#
loop_
_entity_poly.entity_id
_entity_poly.type
_entity_poly.pdbx_seq_one_letter_code
_entity_poly.pdbx_strand_id
1 'polypeptide(L)'
;MVNPDDSYKTDNIRLIKLDMQILIDRVTTYYDNLISELSLHIVTRSRAGLVDLVKELETRKKLVEDYKIKIKVITDDMNNENGMCQRIILSYQRGFMRGLSAITQLNVLNKKL
;
A
#
# COMPACT_ATOMS: atom_id res chain seq x y z
N MET A 1 6.24 -19.78 26.15
CA MET A 1 6.01 -20.68 25.00
C MET A 1 5.01 -19.99 24.09
N VAL A 2 5.42 -19.53 22.90
CA VAL A 2 4.49 -18.95 21.92
C VAL A 2 3.75 -20.11 21.27
N ASN A 3 2.42 -20.07 21.26
CA ASN A 3 1.62 -21.07 20.55
C ASN A 3 2.03 -21.03 19.06
N PRO A 4 2.42 -22.15 18.42
CA PRO A 4 2.83 -22.16 17.01
C PRO A 4 1.85 -21.44 16.08
N ASP A 5 0.54 -21.53 16.35
CA ASP A 5 -0.51 -20.82 15.59
C ASP A 5 -0.37 -19.29 15.66
N ASP A 6 0.09 -18.76 16.79
CA ASP A 6 0.27 -17.32 16.99
C ASP A 6 1.52 -16.79 16.27
N SER A 7 2.54 -17.64 16.11
CA SER A 7 3.71 -17.35 15.26
C SER A 7 3.30 -17.23 13.80
N TYR A 8 2.56 -18.20 13.26
CA TYR A 8 2.09 -18.18 11.87
C TYR A 8 1.22 -16.96 11.56
N LYS A 9 0.34 -16.58 12.48
CA LYS A 9 -0.49 -15.37 12.35
C LYS A 9 0.39 -14.12 12.26
N THR A 10 1.39 -14.02 13.12
CA THR A 10 2.28 -12.85 13.21
C THR A 10 3.18 -12.73 11.98
N ASP A 11 3.74 -13.85 11.51
CA ASP A 11 4.57 -13.90 10.31
C ASP A 11 3.79 -13.48 9.07
N ASN A 12 2.54 -13.96 8.92
CA ASN A 12 1.70 -13.56 7.80
C ASN A 12 1.29 -12.08 7.84
N ILE A 13 1.02 -11.52 9.02
CA ILE A 13 0.79 -10.07 9.15
C ILE A 13 2.02 -9.29 8.70
N ARG A 14 3.22 -9.76 9.05
CA ARG A 14 4.48 -9.15 8.62
C ARG A 14 4.64 -9.22 7.10
N LEU A 15 4.34 -10.37 6.48
CA LEU A 15 4.38 -10.53 5.02
C LEU A 15 3.42 -9.55 4.33
N ILE A 16 2.17 -9.45 4.80
CA ILE A 16 1.19 -8.51 4.25
C ILE A 16 1.71 -7.06 4.31
N LYS A 17 2.34 -6.66 5.42
CA LYS A 17 2.92 -5.32 5.56
C LYS A 17 4.09 -5.08 4.57
N LEU A 18 4.96 -6.08 4.40
CA LEU A 18 6.09 -5.99 3.46
C LEU A 18 5.61 -5.88 2.02
N ASP A 19 4.60 -6.67 1.63
CA ASP A 19 4.02 -6.61 0.30
C ASP A 19 3.38 -5.24 0.01
N MET A 20 2.69 -4.65 1.00
CA MET A 20 2.17 -3.29 0.90
C MET A 20 3.28 -2.25 0.71
N GLN A 21 4.37 -2.35 1.48
CA GLN A 21 5.51 -1.46 1.35
C GLN A 21 6.09 -1.53 -0.07
N ILE A 22 6.29 -2.73 -0.61
CA ILE A 22 6.81 -2.93 -1.97
C ILE A 22 5.92 -2.26 -3.01
N LEU A 23 4.58 -2.37 -2.86
CA LEU A 23 3.64 -1.72 -3.77
C LEU A 23 3.71 -0.19 -3.67
N ILE A 24 3.77 0.35 -2.45
CA ILE A 24 3.90 1.80 -2.22
C ILE A 24 5.21 2.33 -2.82
N ASP A 25 6.33 1.64 -2.62
CA ASP A 25 7.63 2.05 -3.14
C ASP A 25 7.64 2.05 -4.67
N ARG A 26 7.03 1.04 -5.29
CA ARG A 26 6.90 0.95 -6.75
C ARG A 26 6.10 2.12 -7.32
N VAL A 27 4.94 2.41 -6.71
CA VAL A 27 4.06 3.49 -7.16
C VAL A 27 4.71 4.85 -6.92
N THR A 28 5.40 5.04 -5.79
CA THR A 28 6.15 6.26 -5.49
C THR A 28 7.23 6.51 -6.55
N THR A 29 8.04 5.49 -6.83
CA THR A 29 9.11 5.55 -7.85
C THR A 29 8.55 5.90 -9.23
N TYR A 30 7.41 5.31 -9.61
CA TYR A 30 6.75 5.61 -10.87
C TYR A 30 6.39 7.10 -11.00
N TYR A 31 5.75 7.68 -9.97
CA TYR A 31 5.35 9.08 -10.00
C TYR A 31 6.53 10.06 -9.89
N ASP A 32 7.59 9.69 -9.18
CA ASP A 32 8.83 10.48 -9.13
C ASP A 32 9.51 10.58 -10.50
N ASN A 33 9.56 9.46 -11.22
CA ASN A 33 10.07 9.43 -12.58
C ASN A 33 9.18 10.28 -13.52
N LEU A 34 7.86 10.15 -13.40
CA LEU A 34 6.92 10.92 -14.22
C LEU A 34 7.03 12.43 -13.98
N ILE A 35 7.19 12.88 -12.72
CA ILE A 35 7.41 14.29 -12.39
C ILE A 35 8.73 14.80 -13.00
N SER A 36 9.78 13.99 -12.92
CA SER A 36 11.09 14.32 -13.48
C SER A 36 11.03 14.46 -14.99
N GLU A 37 10.35 13.54 -15.67
CA GLU A 37 10.14 13.57 -17.12
C GLU A 37 9.32 14.80 -17.54
N LEU A 38 8.18 15.05 -16.88
CA LEU A 38 7.35 16.23 -17.15
C LEU A 38 8.15 17.53 -16.95
N SER A 39 8.98 17.60 -15.91
CA SER A 39 9.83 18.76 -15.65
C SER A 39 10.86 18.99 -16.76
N LEU A 40 11.47 17.92 -17.29
CA LEU A 40 12.38 17.99 -18.44
C LEU A 40 11.64 18.48 -19.70
N HIS A 41 10.44 17.96 -19.96
CA HIS A 41 9.63 18.40 -21.10
C HIS A 41 9.22 19.86 -20.96
N ILE A 42 8.76 20.31 -19.79
CA ILE A 42 8.43 21.73 -19.54
C ILE A 42 9.61 22.64 -19.89
N VAL A 43 10.81 22.32 -19.39
CA VAL A 43 12.02 23.14 -19.65
C VAL A 43 12.37 23.18 -21.14
N THR A 44 12.37 22.04 -21.81
CA THR A 44 12.74 21.96 -23.23
C THR A 44 11.72 22.64 -24.15
N ARG A 45 10.43 22.52 -23.86
CA ARG A 45 9.35 23.12 -24.65
C ARG A 45 9.21 24.62 -24.38
N SER A 46 9.48 25.07 -23.16
CA SER A 46 9.57 26.49 -22.82
C SER A 46 10.67 27.19 -23.60
N ARG A 47 11.86 26.57 -23.71
CA ARG A 47 12.96 27.09 -24.54
C ARG A 47 12.61 27.17 -26.03
N ALA A 48 11.73 26.30 -26.51
CA ALA A 48 11.24 26.31 -27.89
C ALA A 48 10.07 27.31 -28.12
N GLY A 49 9.63 28.03 -27.09
CA GLY A 49 8.53 28.99 -27.20
C GLY A 49 7.13 28.36 -27.29
N LEU A 50 6.98 27.08 -26.94
CA LEU A 50 5.71 26.34 -27.05
C LEU A 50 4.81 26.59 -25.82
N VAL A 51 4.35 27.83 -25.66
CA VAL A 51 3.68 28.31 -24.43
C VAL A 51 2.45 27.50 -24.04
N ASP A 52 1.57 27.17 -24.99
CA ASP A 52 0.34 26.42 -24.67
C ASP A 52 0.63 24.99 -24.20
N LEU A 53 1.61 24.32 -24.85
CA LEU A 53 2.05 22.99 -24.45
C LEU A 53 2.72 23.00 -23.08
N VAL A 54 3.47 24.05 -22.76
CA VAL A 54 4.07 24.22 -21.42
C VAL A 54 2.97 24.30 -20.36
N LYS A 55 1.92 25.09 -20.57
CA LYS A 55 0.79 25.17 -19.63
C LYS A 55 0.08 23.83 -19.43
N GLU A 56 -0.11 23.07 -20.50
CA GLU A 56 -0.69 21.73 -20.42
C GLU A 56 0.18 20.80 -19.57
N LEU A 57 1.49 20.79 -19.83
CA LEU A 57 2.44 19.97 -19.09
C LEU A 57 2.54 20.37 -17.61
N GLU A 58 2.50 21.66 -17.29
CA GLU A 58 2.46 22.17 -15.91
C GLU A 58 1.18 21.72 -15.19
N THR A 59 0.03 21.79 -15.86
CA THR A 59 -1.25 21.31 -15.32
C THR A 59 -1.19 19.81 -15.04
N ARG A 60 -0.65 19.03 -15.98
CA ARG A 60 -0.47 17.59 -15.82
C ARG A 60 0.51 17.26 -14.70
N LYS A 61 1.61 17.99 -14.57
CA LYS A 61 2.57 17.83 -13.48
C LYS A 61 1.91 18.08 -12.12
N LYS A 62 1.11 19.13 -12.01
CA LYS A 62 0.36 19.43 -10.78
C LYS A 62 -0.57 18.28 -10.37
N LEU A 63 -1.32 17.72 -11.32
CA LEU A 63 -2.17 16.55 -11.06
C LEU A 63 -1.36 15.35 -10.55
N VAL A 64 -0.17 15.13 -11.11
CA VAL A 64 0.73 14.06 -10.67
C VAL A 64 1.26 14.31 -9.26
N GLU A 65 1.62 15.56 -8.94
CA GLU A 65 2.03 15.95 -7.59
C GLU A 65 0.90 15.74 -6.57
N ASP A 66 -0.35 16.02 -6.94
CA ASP A 66 -1.52 15.72 -6.11
C ASP A 66 -1.69 14.22 -5.84
N TYR A 67 -1.41 13.35 -6.83
CA TYR A 67 -1.40 11.91 -6.61
C TYR A 67 -0.28 11.48 -5.66
N LYS A 68 0.90 12.11 -5.75
CA LYS A 68 2.02 11.85 -4.84
C LYS A 68 1.69 12.23 -3.40
N ILE A 69 0.92 13.31 -3.18
CA ILE A 69 0.43 13.66 -1.84
C ILE A 69 -0.47 12.54 -1.29
N LYS A 70 -1.38 12.00 -2.10
CA LYS A 70 -2.24 10.88 -1.67
C LYS A 70 -1.43 9.63 -1.32
N ILE A 71 -0.40 9.32 -2.10
CA ILE A 71 0.50 8.19 -1.82
C ILE A 71 1.20 8.40 -0.47
N LYS A 72 1.70 9.62 -0.22
CA LYS A 72 2.31 9.95 1.07
C LYS A 72 1.37 9.71 2.25
N VAL A 73 0.11 10.11 2.13
CA VAL A 73 -0.92 9.83 3.16
C VAL A 73 -1.09 8.33 3.39
N ILE A 74 -1.12 7.53 2.32
CA ILE A 74 -1.22 6.06 2.43
C ILE A 74 0.03 5.48 3.12
N THR A 75 1.21 5.98 2.79
CA THR A 75 2.47 5.57 3.45
C THR A 75 2.46 5.91 4.93
N ASP A 76 2.00 7.12 5.29
CA ASP A 76 1.91 7.57 6.67
C ASP A 76 0.87 6.73 7.45
N ASP A 77 -0.28 6.43 6.85
CA ASP A 77 -1.31 5.54 7.43
C ASP A 77 -0.75 4.14 7.70
N MET A 78 0.04 3.59 6.77
CA MET A 78 0.67 2.29 6.92
C MET A 78 1.68 2.28 8.09
N ASN A 79 2.53 3.29 8.17
CA ASN A 79 3.56 3.41 9.21
C ASN A 79 2.96 3.61 10.61
N ASN A 80 1.81 4.29 10.68
CA ASN A 80 1.09 4.53 11.93
C ASN A 80 0.04 3.47 12.25
N GLU A 81 0.00 2.36 11.49
CA GLU A 81 -0.97 1.28 11.64
C GLU A 81 -2.44 1.74 11.67
N ASN A 82 -2.77 2.69 10.79
CA ASN A 82 -4.09 3.31 10.69
C ASN A 82 -4.74 3.06 9.33
N GLY A 83 -5.97 3.56 9.18
CA GLY A 83 -6.67 3.62 7.92
C GLY A 83 -6.87 2.25 7.25
N MET A 84 -6.61 2.20 5.94
CA MET A 84 -6.80 0.98 5.13
C MET A 84 -5.86 -0.16 5.55
N CYS A 85 -4.61 0.14 5.88
CA CYS A 85 -3.63 -0.87 6.29
C CYS A 85 -4.08 -1.60 7.57
N GLN A 86 -4.53 -0.84 8.56
CA GLN A 86 -5.10 -1.41 9.79
C GLN A 86 -6.31 -2.29 9.50
N ARG A 87 -7.22 -1.83 8.65
CA ARG A 87 -8.42 -2.58 8.27
C ARG A 87 -8.07 -3.95 7.65
N ILE A 88 -7.03 -4.01 6.81
CA ILE A 88 -6.60 -5.24 6.16
C ILE A 88 -6.02 -6.22 7.20
N ILE A 89 -5.16 -5.73 8.10
CA ILE A 89 -4.58 -6.53 9.18
C ILE A 89 -5.69 -7.09 10.09
N LEU A 90 -6.64 -6.26 10.51
CA LEU A 90 -7.76 -6.69 11.34
C LEU A 90 -8.65 -7.72 10.64
N SER A 91 -8.86 -7.57 9.33
CA SER A 91 -9.64 -8.53 8.54
C SER A 91 -8.94 -9.89 8.46
N TYR A 92 -7.62 -9.89 8.22
CA TYR A 92 -6.80 -11.10 8.25
C TYR A 92 -6.85 -11.79 9.63
N GLN A 93 -6.64 -11.03 10.71
CA GLN A 93 -6.70 -11.56 12.08
C GLN A 93 -8.04 -12.20 12.41
N ARG A 94 -9.16 -11.55 12.04
CA ARG A 94 -10.50 -12.14 12.24
C ARG A 94 -10.69 -13.42 11.44
N GLY A 95 -10.24 -13.45 10.18
CA GLY A 95 -10.30 -14.63 9.33
C GLY A 95 -9.52 -15.81 9.92
N PHE A 96 -8.29 -15.55 10.35
CA PHE A 96 -7.43 -16.52 11.02
C PHE A 96 -8.12 -17.12 12.27
N MET A 97 -8.69 -16.27 13.12
CA MET A 97 -9.34 -16.72 14.35
C MET A 97 -10.61 -17.52 14.11
N ARG A 98 -11.40 -17.16 13.09
CA ARG A 98 -12.55 -17.96 12.68
C ARG A 98 -12.13 -19.35 12.20
N GLY A 99 -11.04 -19.44 11.42
CA GLY A 99 -10.47 -20.71 10.98
C GLY A 99 -10.04 -21.59 12.15
N LEU A 100 -9.29 -21.03 13.11
CA LEU A 100 -8.85 -21.77 14.28
C LEU A 100 -10.03 -22.25 15.15
N SER A 101 -11.05 -21.41 15.32
CA SER A 101 -12.26 -21.78 16.06
C SER A 101 -13.01 -22.94 15.39
N ALA A 102 -13.14 -22.93 14.06
CA ALA A 102 -13.81 -24.00 13.32
C ALA A 102 -13.06 -25.34 13.44
N ILE A 103 -11.73 -25.32 13.30
CA ILE A 103 -10.88 -26.51 13.49
C ILE A 103 -10.99 -27.04 14.92
N THR A 104 -10.94 -26.14 15.91
CA THR A 104 -11.06 -26.52 17.33
C THR A 104 -12.40 -27.17 17.62
N GLN A 105 -13.50 -26.61 17.12
CA GLN A 105 -14.84 -27.18 17.29
C GLN A 105 -14.94 -28.57 16.66
N LEU A 106 -14.45 -28.75 15.42
CA LEU A 106 -14.41 -30.05 14.74
C LEU A 106 -13.61 -31.09 15.54
N ASN A 107 -12.42 -30.73 16.04
CA ASN A 107 -11.59 -31.63 16.82
C ASN A 107 -12.24 -32.03 18.15
N VAL A 108 -12.95 -31.12 18.82
CA VAL A 108 -13.69 -31.42 20.05
C VAL A 108 -14.89 -32.33 19.77
N LEU A 109 -15.62 -32.09 18.68
CA LEU A 109 -16.73 -32.94 18.23
C LEU A 109 -16.24 -34.37 17.93
N ASN A 110 -15.14 -34.51 17.19
CA ASN A 110 -14.57 -35.81 16.81
C ASN A 110 -13.96 -36.59 17.99
N LYS A 111 -13.57 -35.91 19.09
CA LYS A 111 -13.06 -36.57 20.31
C LYS A 111 -14.16 -37.07 21.26
N LYS A 112 -15.41 -36.66 21.04
CA LYS A 112 -16.58 -37.06 21.84
C LYS A 112 -17.36 -38.23 21.21
N LEU A 113 -16.91 -38.73 20.07
CA LEU A 113 -17.29 -40.02 19.47
C LEU A 113 -16.23 -41.07 19.84
#